data_AF-A0A645AXA4-F1
#
_entry.id   AF-A0A645AXA4-F1
#
_cell.length_a   1.000
_cell.length_b   1.000
_cell.length_c   1.000
_cell.angle_alpha   90.00
_cell.angle_beta   90.00
_cell.angle_gamma   90.00
#
_symmetry.space_group_name_H-M   'P 1'
#
loop_
_entity.id
_entity.type
_entity.pdbx_description
1 polymer ?
#
loop_
_entity_poly.entity_id
_entity_poly.type
_entity_poly.pdbx_seq_one_letter_code
_entity_poly.pdbx_strand_id
1 'polypeptide(L)'
;MIDENDTSLRIEQIVAASRVGERSFVYAYERRLDHAGHGMGCLSEAWNQTLDEIDAWIEQLRSALDPQTCLIVTGDHGMVDVPSNHQIVIEDTPVLTNGLDLIGGEGRLRQLYCDRPDEVATRWRRWLGERAIVRTRDEAIDEGWFGTVDDRMRDRIGDVLVALLGDWAIMTLTRPGELTLVGQHGSLTPEEMRVPLLIDQLTAD
;
A
#
# COMPACT_ATOMS: atom_id res chain seq x y z
N MET A 1 4.86 14.75 18.39
CA MET A 1 5.08 13.62 17.46
C MET A 1 6.10 12.75 18.17
N ILE A 2 5.75 11.49 18.46
CA ILE A 2 6.67 10.55 19.09
C ILE A 2 7.71 10.18 18.05
N ASP A 3 8.99 10.19 18.41
CA ASP A 3 10.03 9.64 17.54
C ASP A 3 9.80 8.13 17.43
N GLU A 4 9.49 7.63 16.23
CA GLU A 4 9.19 6.21 16.02
C GLU A 4 10.40 5.31 16.33
N ASN A 5 11.60 5.89 16.35
CA ASN A 5 12.84 5.23 16.71
C ASN A 5 13.01 5.10 18.23
N ASP A 6 12.23 5.83 19.05
CA ASP A 6 12.20 5.66 20.49
C ASP A 6 11.24 4.52 20.85
N THR A 7 11.71 3.30 20.59
CA THR A 7 10.95 2.06 20.80
C THR A 7 10.49 1.91 22.25
N SER A 8 11.30 2.36 23.21
CA SER A 8 10.99 2.30 24.64
C SER A 8 9.84 3.23 25.01
N LEU A 9 9.90 4.50 24.58
CA LEU A 9 8.83 5.46 24.83
C LEU A 9 7.51 5.01 24.19
N ARG A 10 7.56 4.42 22.99
CA ARG A 10 6.37 3.85 22.33
C ARG A 10 5.75 2.74 23.17
N ILE A 11 6.55 1.82 23.71
CA ILE A 11 6.06 0.75 24.59
C ILE A 11 5.39 1.35 25.82
N GLU A 12 6.06 2.29 26.52
CA GLU A 12 5.49 2.93 27.71
C GLU A 12 4.13 3.58 27.42
N GLN A 13 4.00 4.28 26.30
CA GLN A 13 2.77 4.96 25.92
C GLN A 13 1.66 4.00 25.52
N ILE A 14 1.97 2.93 24.79
CA ILE A 14 0.97 1.92 24.41
C ILE A 14 0.45 1.21 25.66
N VAL A 15 1.34 0.83 26.58
CA VAL A 15 0.98 0.18 27.85
C VAL A 15 0.19 1.13 28.76
N ALA A 16 0.57 2.40 28.84
CA ALA A 16 -0.19 3.38 29.61
C ALA A 16 -1.60 3.56 29.01
N ALA A 17 -1.72 3.64 27.68
CA ALA A 17 -2.98 3.80 26.98
C ALA A 17 -3.89 2.56 27.13
N SER A 18 -3.32 1.34 27.14
CA SER A 18 -4.09 0.10 27.29
C SER A 18 -4.69 -0.09 28.68
N ARG A 19 -4.25 0.71 29.66
CA ARG A 19 -4.76 0.72 31.04
C ARG A 19 -5.77 1.84 31.30
N VAL A 20 -6.13 2.62 30.28
CA VAL A 20 -7.09 3.72 30.44
C VAL A 20 -8.52 3.20 30.45
N GLY A 21 -9.16 3.27 31.62
CA GLY A 21 -10.56 2.89 31.81
C GLY A 21 -10.76 1.39 32.00
N GLU A 22 -12.02 0.96 32.07
CA GLU A 22 -12.37 -0.47 32.24
C GLU A 22 -12.17 -1.27 30.94
N ARG A 23 -12.23 -0.59 29.78
CA ARG A 23 -12.02 -1.15 28.44
C ARG A 23 -11.35 -0.10 27.57
N SER A 24 -10.32 -0.49 26.84
CA SER A 24 -9.57 0.36 25.92
C SER A 24 -9.35 -0.31 24.57
N PHE A 25 -9.27 0.50 23.51
CA PHE A 25 -8.75 0.10 22.20
C PHE A 25 -7.60 1.05 21.85
N VAL A 26 -6.41 0.49 21.64
CA VAL A 26 -5.19 1.24 21.35
C VAL A 26 -4.72 0.86 19.94
N TYR A 27 -4.46 1.86 19.11
CA TYR A 27 -3.91 1.69 17.78
C TYR A 27 -2.50 2.26 17.72
N ALA A 28 -1.53 1.42 17.33
CA ALA A 28 -0.13 1.80 17.13
C ALA A 28 0.25 1.51 15.69
N TYR A 29 0.98 2.44 15.06
CA TYR A 29 1.41 2.37 13.67
C TYR A 29 2.94 2.24 13.59
N GLU A 30 3.43 1.48 12.62
CA GLU A 30 4.84 1.23 12.35
C GLU A 30 5.06 1.31 10.83
N ARG A 31 5.85 2.28 10.37
CA ARG A 31 6.09 2.55 8.95
C ARG A 31 7.50 2.24 8.47
N ARG A 32 8.43 1.88 9.37
CA ARG A 32 9.84 1.71 9.01
C ARG A 32 10.04 0.62 7.96
N LEU A 33 9.25 -0.46 8.04
CA LEU A 33 9.34 -1.57 7.09
C LEU A 33 8.94 -1.15 5.67
N ASP A 34 7.85 -0.39 5.53
CA ASP A 34 7.41 0.21 4.27
C ASP A 34 8.48 1.16 3.70
N HIS A 35 8.99 2.07 4.54
CA HIS A 35 10.03 3.01 4.16
C HIS A 35 11.33 2.31 3.69
N ALA A 36 11.75 1.24 4.37
CA ALA A 36 12.88 0.42 3.95
C ALA A 36 12.60 -0.27 2.61
N GLY A 37 11.38 -0.76 2.40
CA GLY A 37 10.96 -1.41 1.15
C GLY A 37 10.99 -0.44 -0.03
N HIS A 38 10.42 0.75 0.13
CA HIS A 38 10.46 1.78 -0.89
C HIS A 38 11.89 2.22 -1.24
N GLY A 39 12.75 2.41 -0.25
CA GLY A 39 14.12 2.91 -0.47
C GLY A 39 15.09 1.86 -1.01
N MET A 40 15.04 0.63 -0.47
CA MET A 40 16.06 -0.40 -0.69
C MET A 40 15.52 -1.68 -1.34
N GLY A 41 14.21 -1.85 -1.40
CA GLY A 41 13.52 -3.03 -1.92
C GLY A 41 13.14 -4.04 -0.83
N CYS A 42 12.03 -4.75 -1.01
CA CYS A 42 11.54 -5.78 -0.10
C CYS A 42 12.37 -7.06 -0.12
N LEU A 43 13.28 -7.23 -1.09
CA LEU A 43 14.25 -8.34 -1.11
C LEU A 43 15.61 -7.97 -0.48
N SER A 44 15.74 -6.75 0.07
CA SER A 44 17.01 -6.26 0.61
C SER A 44 17.31 -6.75 2.03
N GLU A 45 18.60 -6.80 2.39
CA GLU A 45 19.03 -7.06 3.76
C GLU A 45 18.54 -5.99 4.73
N ALA A 46 18.50 -4.73 4.30
CA ALA A 46 17.98 -3.62 5.10
C ALA A 46 16.50 -3.80 5.47
N TRP A 47 15.70 -4.33 4.55
CA TRP A 47 14.29 -4.65 4.81
C TRP A 47 14.14 -5.77 5.84
N ASN A 48 14.90 -6.86 5.68
CA ASN A 48 14.90 -7.96 6.65
C ASN A 48 15.38 -7.52 8.04
N GLN A 49 16.45 -6.72 8.13
CA GLN A 49 16.91 -6.18 9.40
C GLN A 49 15.83 -5.32 10.08
N THR A 50 15.12 -4.49 9.31
CA THR A 50 14.01 -3.69 9.84
C THR A 50 12.88 -4.57 10.37
N LEU A 51 12.58 -5.69 9.69
CA LEU A 51 11.60 -6.66 10.14
C LEU A 51 12.01 -7.32 11.47
N ASP A 52 13.28 -7.74 11.60
CA ASP A 52 13.81 -8.32 12.84
C ASP A 52 13.74 -7.33 14.02
N GLU A 53 14.03 -6.06 13.77
CA GLU A 53 13.90 -5.00 14.79
C GLU A 53 12.44 -4.77 15.22
N ILE A 54 11.49 -4.86 14.29
CA ILE A 54 10.06 -4.75 14.58
C ILE A 54 9.58 -5.97 15.37
N ASP A 55 10.00 -7.18 15.00
CA ASP A 55 9.68 -8.42 15.70
C ASP A 55 10.15 -8.35 17.17
N ALA A 56 11.41 -7.98 17.40
CA ALA A 56 11.96 -7.79 18.74
C ALA A 56 11.25 -6.69 19.54
N TRP A 57 10.77 -5.64 18.88
CA TRP A 57 9.96 -4.59 19.52
C TRP A 57 8.57 -5.10 19.92
N ILE A 58 7.92 -5.89 19.06
CA ILE A 58 6.61 -6.51 19.35
C ILE A 58 6.73 -7.48 20.52
N GLU A 59 7.78 -8.29 20.59
CA GLU A 59 8.05 -9.20 21.72
C GLU A 59 8.17 -8.43 23.05
N GLN A 60 8.93 -7.34 23.05
CA GLN A 60 9.08 -6.47 24.23
C GLN A 60 7.75 -5.80 24.62
N LEU A 61 6.99 -5.30 23.63
CA LEU A 61 5.66 -4.74 23.86
C LEU A 61 4.75 -5.79 24.49
N ARG A 62 4.71 -7.01 23.95
CA ARG A 62 3.86 -8.07 24.45
C ARG A 62 4.19 -8.47 25.89
N SER A 63 5.48 -8.47 26.24
CA SER A 63 5.96 -8.74 27.59
C SER A 63 5.57 -7.64 28.59
N ALA A 64 5.40 -6.40 28.13
CA ALA A 64 5.05 -5.25 28.99
C ALA A 64 3.53 -5.05 29.16
N LEU A 65 2.72 -5.59 28.24
CA LEU A 65 1.26 -5.53 28.30
C LEU A 65 0.69 -6.44 29.40
N ASP A 66 -0.47 -6.08 29.94
CA ASP A 66 -1.19 -6.93 30.90
C ASP A 66 -1.58 -8.26 30.22
N PRO A 67 -1.49 -9.42 30.91
CA PRO A 67 -1.70 -10.74 30.28
C PRO A 67 -3.03 -10.89 29.54
N GLN A 68 -4.08 -10.23 30.04
CA GLN A 68 -5.43 -10.26 29.46
C GLN A 68 -5.58 -9.41 28.20
N THR A 69 -4.55 -8.65 27.82
CA THR A 69 -4.57 -7.84 26.59
C THR A 69 -4.50 -8.76 25.37
N CYS A 70 -5.43 -8.57 24.44
CA CYS A 70 -5.33 -9.14 23.09
C CYS A 70 -4.45 -8.22 22.24
N LEU A 71 -3.37 -8.76 21.69
CA LEU A 71 -2.50 -8.06 20.75
C LEU A 71 -2.80 -8.54 19.33
N ILE A 72 -3.12 -7.61 18.43
CA ILE A 72 -3.34 -7.88 17.01
C ILE A 72 -2.24 -7.19 16.22
N VAL A 73 -1.53 -7.94 15.38
CA VAL A 73 -0.50 -7.44 14.47
C VAL A 73 -0.91 -7.75 13.04
N THR A 74 -0.94 -6.72 12.20
CA THR A 74 -1.32 -6.83 10.79
C THR A 74 -0.64 -5.74 9.96
N GLY A 75 -0.75 -5.85 8.64
CA GLY A 75 -0.35 -4.82 7.68
C GLY A 75 -1.55 -4.35 6.86
N ASP A 76 -1.38 -3.26 6.15
CA ASP A 76 -2.34 -2.72 5.18
C ASP A 76 -2.07 -3.20 3.75
N HIS A 77 -0.79 -3.43 3.40
CA HIS A 77 -0.38 -4.02 2.13
C HIS A 77 0.94 -4.79 2.25
N GLY A 78 1.25 -5.55 1.20
CA GLY A 78 2.59 -6.08 0.92
C GLY A 78 3.38 -5.15 -0.01
N MET A 79 4.40 -5.67 -0.68
CA MET A 79 5.35 -4.88 -1.46
C MET A 79 5.98 -5.74 -2.56
N VAL A 80 6.27 -5.15 -3.71
CA VAL A 80 7.05 -5.78 -4.79
C VAL A 80 8.19 -4.88 -5.23
N ASP A 81 9.35 -5.46 -5.50
CA ASP A 81 10.45 -4.73 -6.14
C ASP A 81 10.17 -4.56 -7.64
N VAL A 82 10.34 -3.35 -8.15
CA VAL A 82 10.07 -2.99 -9.56
C VAL A 82 11.39 -2.69 -10.26
N PRO A 83 11.93 -3.63 -11.07
CA PRO A 83 13.15 -3.43 -11.84
C PRO A 83 13.06 -2.20 -12.75
N SER A 84 14.17 -1.49 -12.96
CA SER A 84 14.19 -0.27 -13.77
C SER A 84 13.75 -0.48 -15.22
N ASN A 85 13.98 -1.67 -15.79
CA ASN A 85 13.51 -2.05 -17.13
C ASN A 85 12.02 -2.41 -17.19
N HIS A 86 11.36 -2.55 -16.04
CA HIS A 86 9.91 -2.76 -15.91
C HIS A 86 9.17 -1.49 -15.45
N GLN A 87 9.89 -0.38 -15.30
CA GLN A 87 9.34 0.95 -15.10
C GLN A 87 9.07 1.61 -16.46
N ILE A 88 7.80 1.88 -16.74
CA ILE A 88 7.35 2.59 -17.94
C ILE A 88 7.10 4.05 -17.57
N VAL A 89 7.94 4.97 -18.04
CA VAL A 89 7.70 6.41 -17.88
C VAL A 89 6.60 6.83 -18.85
N ILE A 90 5.48 7.29 -18.33
CA ILE A 90 4.30 7.59 -19.16
C ILE A 90 4.56 8.74 -20.15
N GLU A 91 5.35 9.75 -19.76
CA GLU A 91 5.69 10.88 -20.61
C GLU A 91 6.50 10.47 -21.86
N ASP A 92 7.26 9.38 -21.77
CA ASP A 92 8.00 8.81 -22.91
C ASP A 92 7.12 7.94 -23.82
N THR A 93 5.83 7.81 -23.49
CA THR A 93 4.88 6.93 -24.19
C THR A 93 3.67 7.73 -24.70
N PRO A 94 3.79 8.52 -25.80
CA PRO A 94 2.73 9.41 -26.30
C PRO A 94 1.38 8.73 -26.59
N VAL A 95 1.41 7.44 -26.94
CA VAL A 95 0.19 6.67 -27.16
C VAL A 95 -0.63 6.56 -25.87
N LEU A 96 -0.02 6.51 -24.69
CA LEU A 96 -0.74 6.38 -23.42
C LEU A 96 -1.31 7.73 -22.93
N THR A 97 -0.62 8.83 -23.18
CA THR A 97 -0.98 10.18 -22.70
C THR A 97 -2.09 10.88 -23.49
N ASN A 98 -2.38 10.44 -24.73
CA ASN A 98 -3.34 11.12 -25.60
C ASN A 98 -4.77 11.18 -25.00
N GLY A 99 -5.29 12.38 -24.72
CA GLY A 99 -6.64 12.54 -24.15
C GLY A 99 -6.74 12.18 -22.67
N LEU A 100 -5.61 12.24 -21.95
CA LEU A 100 -5.60 12.28 -20.48
C LEU A 100 -5.55 13.74 -20.00
N ASP A 101 -6.37 14.05 -19.01
CA ASP A 101 -6.37 15.36 -18.34
C ASP A 101 -5.44 15.35 -17.12
N LEU A 102 -5.45 14.25 -16.36
CA LEU A 102 -4.63 14.07 -15.16
C LEU A 102 -4.27 12.60 -14.93
N ILE A 103 -3.12 12.38 -14.29
CA ILE A 103 -2.69 11.09 -13.76
C ILE A 103 -2.58 11.12 -12.23
N GLY A 104 -3.42 10.33 -11.58
CA GLY A 104 -3.48 10.03 -10.16
C GLY A 104 -2.96 8.64 -9.82
N GLY A 105 -3.09 8.25 -8.54
CA GLY A 105 -2.69 6.92 -8.05
C GLY A 105 -1.17 6.71 -7.97
N GLU A 106 -0.73 5.49 -7.69
CA GLU A 106 0.66 5.12 -7.48
C GLU A 106 1.20 4.32 -8.67
N GLY A 107 2.52 4.08 -8.73
CA GLY A 107 3.15 3.39 -9.87
C GLY A 107 2.52 2.04 -10.22
N ARG A 108 2.03 1.35 -9.20
CA ARG A 108 1.38 0.05 -9.26
C ARG A 108 -0.12 0.12 -9.56
N LEU A 109 -0.78 1.23 -9.25
CA LEU A 109 -2.20 1.45 -9.56
C LEU A 109 -2.43 2.90 -9.97
N ARG A 110 -2.51 3.15 -11.28
CA ARG A 110 -2.79 4.49 -11.82
C ARG A 110 -4.27 4.75 -11.91
N GLN A 111 -4.62 5.99 -11.56
CA GLN A 111 -5.96 6.54 -11.73
C GLN A 111 -5.89 7.61 -12.81
N LEU A 112 -6.44 7.32 -13.98
CA LEU A 112 -6.40 8.23 -15.13
C LEU A 112 -7.70 9.02 -15.17
N TYR A 113 -7.59 10.32 -15.38
CA TYR A 113 -8.73 11.21 -15.54
C TYR A 113 -8.82 11.66 -17.00
N CYS A 114 -10.00 11.53 -17.60
CA CYS A 114 -10.23 11.80 -19.02
C CYS A 114 -11.73 11.88 -19.38
N ASP A 115 -12.05 12.67 -20.40
CA ASP A 115 -13.42 12.79 -20.94
C ASP A 115 -13.94 11.54 -21.69
N ARG A 116 -13.04 10.64 -22.14
CA ARG A 116 -13.38 9.48 -23.00
C ARG A 116 -12.85 8.16 -22.40
N PRO A 117 -13.38 7.71 -21.25
CA PRO A 117 -12.84 6.57 -20.50
C PRO A 117 -12.77 5.26 -21.30
N ASP A 118 -13.78 4.95 -22.12
CA ASP A 118 -13.80 3.69 -22.90
C ASP A 118 -12.67 3.61 -23.95
N GLU A 119 -12.39 4.74 -24.61
CA GLU A 119 -11.31 4.82 -25.60
C GLU A 119 -9.94 4.74 -24.94
N VAL A 120 -9.78 5.44 -23.80
CA VAL A 120 -8.57 5.38 -23.00
C VAL A 120 -8.35 3.96 -22.47
N ALA A 121 -9.35 3.35 -21.83
CA ALA A 121 -9.25 2.00 -21.32
C ALA A 121 -8.91 0.98 -22.42
N THR A 122 -9.55 1.07 -23.59
CA THR A 122 -9.25 0.18 -24.74
C THR A 122 -7.81 0.31 -25.19
N ARG A 123 -7.29 1.54 -25.30
CA ARG A 123 -5.91 1.79 -25.71
C ARG A 123 -4.90 1.29 -24.68
N TRP A 124 -5.17 1.54 -23.40
CA TRP A 124 -4.33 1.09 -22.30
C TRP A 124 -4.30 -0.45 -22.21
N ARG A 125 -5.46 -1.13 -22.33
CA ARG A 125 -5.54 -2.60 -22.42
C ARG A 125 -4.70 -3.14 -23.56
N ARG A 126 -4.84 -2.56 -24.76
CA ARG A 126 -4.10 -3.00 -25.94
C ARG A 126 -2.59 -2.82 -25.79
N TRP A 127 -2.16 -1.72 -25.19
CA TRP A 127 -0.74 -1.41 -25.06
C TRP A 127 -0.08 -2.21 -23.92
N LEU A 128 -0.75 -2.37 -22.78
CA LEU A 128 -0.22 -3.11 -21.63
C LEU A 128 -0.31 -4.62 -21.82
N GLY A 129 -1.35 -5.12 -22.50
CA GLY A 129 -1.59 -6.54 -22.65
C GLY A 129 -1.77 -7.20 -21.29
N GLU A 130 -1.07 -8.31 -21.07
CA GLU A 130 -1.14 -9.11 -19.82
C GLU A 130 -0.45 -8.45 -18.62
N ARG A 131 0.22 -7.31 -18.81
CA ARG A 131 0.96 -6.60 -17.74
C ARG A 131 0.06 -5.82 -16.79
N ALA A 132 -1.25 -5.72 -17.05
CA ALA A 132 -2.15 -4.94 -16.22
C ALA A 132 -3.61 -5.39 -16.31
N ILE A 133 -4.35 -5.15 -15.24
CA ILE A 133 -5.81 -5.12 -15.23
C ILE A 133 -6.24 -3.67 -15.40
N VAL A 134 -6.92 -3.39 -16.51
CA VAL A 134 -7.45 -2.05 -16.80
C VAL A 134 -8.96 -2.09 -16.73
N ARG A 135 -9.54 -1.17 -15.96
CA ARG A 135 -10.97 -0.98 -15.77
C ARG A 135 -11.35 0.48 -15.91
N THR A 136 -12.51 0.75 -16.49
CA THR A 136 -13.18 2.03 -16.27
C THR A 136 -13.60 2.12 -14.80
N ARG A 137 -13.88 3.34 -14.32
CA ARG A 137 -14.44 3.57 -12.99
C ARG A 137 -15.65 2.68 -12.73
N ASP A 138 -16.58 2.64 -13.68
CA ASP A 138 -17.85 1.94 -13.57
C ASP A 138 -17.63 0.43 -13.45
N GLU A 139 -16.78 -0.15 -14.31
CA GLU A 139 -16.46 -1.58 -14.24
C GLU A 139 -15.80 -1.95 -12.89
N ALA A 140 -14.87 -1.13 -12.37
CA ALA A 140 -14.20 -1.41 -11.10
C ALA A 140 -15.14 -1.32 -9.88
N ILE A 141 -16.09 -0.38 -9.93
CA ILE A 141 -17.14 -0.27 -8.91
C ILE A 141 -18.07 -1.49 -8.97
N ASP A 142 -18.50 -1.89 -10.16
CA ASP A 142 -19.36 -3.06 -10.37
C ASP A 142 -18.67 -4.36 -9.96
N GLU A 143 -17.35 -4.46 -10.16
CA GLU A 143 -16.52 -5.57 -9.66
C GLU A 143 -16.26 -5.51 -8.15
N GLY A 144 -16.67 -4.45 -7.46
CA GLY A 144 -16.62 -4.33 -6.01
C GLY A 144 -15.25 -3.94 -5.45
N TRP A 145 -14.35 -3.37 -6.25
CA TRP A 145 -12.99 -3.01 -5.82
C TRP A 145 -12.97 -2.07 -4.60
N PHE A 146 -14.02 -1.25 -4.46
CA PHE A 146 -14.13 -0.23 -3.42
C PHE A 146 -15.23 -0.54 -2.39
N GLY A 147 -15.90 -1.69 -2.49
CA GLY A 147 -17.12 -1.95 -1.73
C GLY A 147 -18.26 -1.00 -2.12
N THR A 148 -19.08 -0.59 -1.16
CA THR A 148 -20.16 0.39 -1.41
C THR A 148 -19.59 1.80 -1.59
N VAL A 149 -19.85 2.40 -2.74
CA VAL A 149 -19.38 3.75 -3.09
C VAL A 149 -20.50 4.76 -2.89
N ASP A 150 -20.26 5.80 -2.09
CA ASP A 150 -21.12 6.98 -2.00
C ASP A 150 -20.94 7.84 -3.25
N ASP A 151 -22.04 8.31 -3.86
CA ASP A 151 -22.01 9.10 -5.09
C ASP A 151 -21.07 10.33 -4.99
N ARG A 152 -20.94 10.93 -3.80
CA ARG A 152 -20.06 12.08 -3.56
C ARG A 152 -18.58 11.76 -3.66
N MET A 153 -18.23 10.48 -3.57
CA MET A 153 -16.85 9.97 -3.64
C MET A 153 -16.50 9.44 -5.03
N ARG A 154 -17.49 9.26 -5.92
CA ARG A 154 -17.30 8.67 -7.24
C ARG A 154 -16.24 9.40 -8.05
N ASP A 155 -16.26 10.74 -8.04
CA ASP A 155 -15.32 11.56 -8.82
C ASP A 155 -13.90 11.61 -8.24
N ARG A 156 -13.66 11.00 -7.07
CA ARG A 156 -12.32 10.80 -6.51
C ARG A 156 -11.63 9.55 -7.05
N ILE A 157 -12.38 8.65 -7.69
CA ILE A 157 -11.85 7.46 -8.36
C ILE A 157 -11.51 7.89 -9.79
N GLY A 158 -10.36 7.53 -10.33
CA GLY A 158 -10.03 7.82 -11.74
C GLY A 158 -11.11 7.29 -12.70
N ASP A 159 -11.28 7.95 -13.85
CA ASP A 159 -12.18 7.49 -14.92
C ASP A 159 -11.73 6.14 -15.50
N VAL A 160 -10.43 5.89 -15.49
CA VAL A 160 -9.82 4.60 -15.80
C VAL A 160 -8.78 4.23 -14.73
N LEU A 161 -8.88 3.02 -14.20
CA LEU A 161 -7.94 2.42 -13.25
C LEU A 161 -7.06 1.41 -13.95
N VAL A 162 -5.76 1.45 -13.65
CA VAL A 162 -4.73 0.60 -14.25
C VAL A 162 -3.95 -0.05 -13.12
N ALA A 163 -4.32 -1.28 -12.74
CA ALA A 163 -3.62 -2.09 -11.75
C ALA A 163 -2.55 -2.94 -12.45
N LEU A 164 -1.27 -2.67 -12.18
CA LEU A 164 -0.15 -3.34 -12.82
C LEU A 164 0.08 -4.73 -12.23
N LEU A 165 0.44 -5.71 -13.06
CA LEU A 165 0.68 -7.09 -12.66
C LEU A 165 2.19 -7.42 -12.70
N GLY A 166 2.58 -8.49 -12.00
CA GLY A 166 3.98 -8.86 -11.86
C GLY A 166 4.76 -7.74 -11.18
N ASP A 167 5.93 -7.39 -11.71
CA ASP A 167 6.85 -6.36 -11.22
C ASP A 167 6.90 -5.12 -12.14
N TRP A 168 5.81 -4.85 -12.88
CA TRP A 168 5.69 -3.66 -13.73
C TRP A 168 5.17 -2.43 -12.99
N ALA A 169 5.63 -1.25 -13.36
CA ALA A 169 5.04 0.00 -12.89
C ALA A 169 4.91 1.01 -14.03
N ILE A 170 3.90 1.86 -13.94
CA ILE A 170 3.79 3.07 -14.76
C ILE A 170 4.29 4.22 -13.91
N MET A 171 5.35 4.90 -14.31
CA MET A 171 5.96 6.02 -13.58
C MET A 171 5.58 7.35 -14.23
N THR A 172 5.64 8.45 -13.48
CA THR A 172 5.47 9.80 -14.02
C THR A 172 6.56 10.76 -13.55
N LEU A 173 7.01 11.62 -14.47
CA LEU A 173 7.94 12.70 -14.16
C LEU A 173 7.31 13.84 -13.35
N THR A 174 5.97 13.87 -13.23
CA THR A 174 5.27 14.93 -12.49
C THR A 174 5.25 14.70 -10.98
N ARG A 175 5.82 13.59 -10.49
CA ARG A 175 5.89 13.24 -9.07
C ARG A 175 7.34 13.15 -8.61
N PRO A 176 7.84 14.16 -7.87
CA PRO A 176 9.19 14.14 -7.35
C PRO A 176 9.48 12.88 -6.51
N GLY A 177 10.59 12.21 -6.77
CA GLY A 177 11.03 11.02 -6.02
C GLY A 177 10.39 9.70 -6.46
N GLU A 178 9.38 9.70 -7.34
CA GLU A 178 8.71 8.46 -7.71
C GLU A 178 9.66 7.47 -8.43
N LEU A 179 10.54 7.99 -9.29
CA LEU A 179 11.56 7.19 -10.00
C LEU A 179 12.68 6.66 -9.10
N THR A 180 12.75 7.07 -7.82
CA THR A 180 13.75 6.55 -6.89
C THR A 180 13.26 5.35 -6.09
N LEU A 181 11.98 4.96 -6.24
CA LEU A 181 11.38 3.84 -5.52
C LEU A 181 11.85 2.50 -6.10
N VAL A 182 12.37 1.64 -5.22
CA VAL A 182 12.74 0.25 -5.54
C VAL A 182 11.53 -0.66 -5.30
N GLY A 183 11.09 -0.75 -4.04
CA GLY A 183 9.84 -1.41 -3.68
C GLY A 183 8.65 -0.50 -3.98
N GLN A 184 7.56 -1.07 -4.50
CA GLN A 184 6.29 -0.39 -4.68
C GLN A 184 5.12 -1.31 -4.31
N HIS A 185 3.97 -0.73 -4.03
CA HIS A 185 2.72 -1.44 -3.74
C HIS A 185 1.52 -0.67 -4.30
N GLY A 186 0.32 -1.23 -4.13
CA GLY A 186 -0.95 -0.58 -4.46
C GLY A 186 -1.76 -1.28 -5.56
N SER A 187 -1.20 -2.29 -6.24
CA SER A 187 -1.95 -3.10 -7.20
C SER A 187 -2.70 -4.27 -6.55
N LEU A 188 -3.38 -5.05 -7.39
CA LEU A 188 -4.23 -6.18 -7.01
C LEU A 188 -3.50 -7.53 -7.02
N THR A 189 -2.17 -7.52 -6.93
CA THR A 189 -1.40 -8.77 -6.90
C THR A 189 -1.49 -9.43 -5.52
N PRO A 190 -1.40 -10.76 -5.43
CA PRO A 190 -1.33 -11.45 -4.15
C PRO A 190 -0.21 -10.94 -3.24
N GLU A 191 0.95 -10.59 -3.80
CA GLU A 191 2.12 -10.07 -3.09
C GLU A 191 1.84 -8.71 -2.44
N GLU A 192 0.97 -7.90 -3.03
CA GLU A 192 0.59 -6.58 -2.52
C GLU A 192 -0.66 -6.65 -1.61
N MET A 193 -1.59 -7.58 -1.85
CA MET A 193 -2.86 -7.64 -1.11
C MET A 193 -2.86 -8.58 0.11
N ARG A 194 -2.01 -9.61 0.14
CA ARG A 194 -2.01 -10.58 1.24
C ARG A 194 -1.13 -10.09 2.38
N VAL A 195 -1.80 -9.71 3.47
CA VAL A 195 -1.16 -9.24 4.71
C VAL A 195 -1.35 -10.26 5.84
N PRO A 196 -0.40 -10.34 6.78
CA PRO A 196 -0.57 -11.21 7.94
C PRO A 196 -1.68 -10.69 8.86
N LEU A 197 -2.36 -11.59 9.56
CA LEU A 197 -3.19 -11.28 10.71
C LEU A 197 -2.77 -12.20 11.85
N LEU A 198 -1.97 -11.66 12.77
CA LEU A 198 -1.52 -12.36 13.96
C LEU A 198 -2.36 -11.88 15.14
N ILE A 199 -2.91 -12.83 15.89
CA ILE A 199 -3.72 -12.55 17.08
C ILE A 199 -3.09 -13.31 18.24
N ASP A 200 -2.54 -12.57 19.19
CA ASP A 200 -2.06 -13.11 20.44
C ASP A 200 -3.03 -12.76 21.56
N GLN A 201 -3.79 -13.77 21.98
CA GLN A 201 -4.73 -13.68 23.08
C GLN A 201 -4.53 -14.90 23.97
N LEU A 202 -4.24 -14.68 25.26
CA LEU A 202 -4.36 -15.75 26.24
C LEU A 202 -5.86 -16.06 26.38
N THR A 203 -6.27 -17.24 25.93
CA THR A 203 -7.56 -17.81 26.34
C THR A 203 -7.47 -18.05 27.85
N ALA A 204 -8.34 -17.39 28.61
CA ALA A 204 -8.57 -17.83 29.98
C ALA A 204 -9.17 -19.25 29.91
N ASP A 205 -8.45 -20.24 30.45
CA ASP A 205 -9.02 -21.55 30.75
C ASP A 205 -10.26 -21.43 31.65
#